data_AF-A0A2A8V5M7-F1
#
_entry.id   AF-A0A2A8V5M7-F1
#
_cell.length_a   1.000
_cell.length_b   1.000
_cell.length_c   1.000
_cell.angle_alpha   90.00
_cell.angle_beta   90.00
_cell.angle_gamma   90.00
#
_symmetry.space_group_name_H-M   'P 1'
#
loop_
_entity.id
_entity.type
_entity.pdbx_description
1 polymer ?
#
loop_
_entity_poly.entity_id
_entity_poly.type
_entity_poly.pdbx_seq_one_letter_code
_entity_poly.pdbx_strand_id
1 'polypeptide(L)'
;MTNAVEVAKQTVENYEGKRIELQNKLVELDTDIRRLNKEIEADFQSIVMNGGIQNEKLRTELSAVQGTREQVLIMLGNMDNLLQGALEGMRGQVEADRDKVFAEIRKQEEALADEIKTAKLNYLQSLVKQHELIMDASGELGAFRDIETRLGIRPIDMRTRRLVDFDMAQSYYKGFHPIVTVEDVRKAYFGELEYHAEQYAEQK
;
A
#
# COMPACT_ATOMS: atom_id res chain seq x y z
N MET A 1 9.19 -10.97 14.12
CA MET A 1 8.87 -12.20 13.38
C MET A 1 8.91 -11.83 11.91
N THR A 2 9.81 -12.43 11.14
CA THR A 2 9.89 -12.22 9.69
C THR A 2 8.64 -12.83 9.05
N ASN A 3 7.84 -12.06 8.31
CA ASN A 3 6.62 -12.60 7.68
C ASN A 3 6.98 -13.40 6.42
N ALA A 4 6.08 -14.25 5.93
CA ALA A 4 6.34 -15.13 4.78
C ALA A 4 6.70 -14.35 3.49
N VAL A 5 6.23 -13.10 3.35
CA VAL A 5 6.55 -12.22 2.22
C VAL A 5 8.01 -11.73 2.29
N GLU A 6 8.52 -11.40 3.48
CA GLU A 6 9.93 -11.04 3.66
C GLU A 6 10.85 -12.22 3.34
N VAL A 7 10.48 -13.43 3.77
CA VAL A 7 11.23 -14.66 3.44
C VAL A 7 11.19 -14.94 1.93
N ALA A 8 10.03 -14.76 1.29
CA ALA A 8 9.88 -14.90 -0.16
C ALA A 8 10.74 -13.88 -0.94
N LYS A 9 10.78 -12.62 -0.49
CA LYS A 9 11.65 -11.57 -1.06
C LYS A 9 13.12 -11.94 -0.93
N GLN A 10 13.55 -12.36 0.26
CA GLN A 10 14.93 -12.80 0.46
C GLN A 10 15.29 -14.00 -0.42
N THR A 11 14.33 -14.92 -0.64
CA THR A 11 14.53 -16.05 -1.54
C THR A 11 14.76 -15.57 -2.98
N VAL A 12 13.94 -14.64 -3.48
CA VAL A 12 14.12 -14.05 -4.82
C VAL A 12 15.51 -13.43 -4.94
N GLU A 13 15.90 -12.58 -3.99
CA GLU A 13 17.21 -11.92 -3.98
C GLU A 13 18.36 -12.93 -3.99
N ASN A 14 18.26 -14.02 -3.21
CA ASN A 14 19.28 -15.06 -3.17
C ASN A 14 19.42 -15.78 -4.53
N TYR A 15 18.31 -16.08 -5.20
CA TYR A 15 18.32 -16.70 -6.53
C TYR A 15 18.83 -15.74 -7.61
N GLU A 16 18.48 -14.45 -7.54
CA GLU A 16 19.02 -13.43 -8.45
C GLU A 16 20.53 -13.25 -8.26
N GLY A 17 21.00 -13.16 -7.01
CA GLY A 17 22.43 -13.12 -6.69
C GLY A 17 23.15 -14.35 -7.24
N LYS A 18 22.57 -15.54 -7.06
CA LYS A 18 23.16 -16.77 -7.59
C LYS A 18 23.17 -16.83 -9.11
N ARG A 19 22.18 -16.24 -9.79
CA ARG A 19 22.15 -16.12 -11.25
C ARG A 19 23.33 -15.28 -11.74
N ILE A 20 23.58 -14.14 -11.09
CA ILE A 20 24.70 -13.24 -11.43
C ILE A 20 26.04 -13.96 -11.24
N GLU A 21 26.22 -14.68 -10.13
CA GLU A 21 27.43 -15.48 -9.89
C GLU A 21 27.69 -16.49 -11.01
N LEU A 22 26.66 -17.24 -11.41
CA LEU A 22 26.77 -18.24 -12.48
C LEU A 22 27.04 -17.60 -13.85
N GLN A 23 26.45 -16.44 -14.13
CA GLN A 23 26.72 -15.66 -15.35
C GLN A 23 28.16 -15.18 -15.39
N ASN A 24 28.70 -14.65 -14.28
CA ASN A 24 30.10 -14.25 -14.19
C ASN A 24 31.04 -15.44 -14.38
N LYS A 25 30.72 -16.58 -13.77
CA LYS A 25 31.47 -17.82 -13.94
C LYS A 25 31.49 -18.30 -15.41
N LEU A 26 30.39 -18.11 -16.16
CA LEU A 26 30.39 -18.41 -17.60
C LEU A 26 31.39 -17.55 -18.38
N VAL A 27 31.48 -16.25 -18.06
CA VAL A 27 32.43 -15.33 -18.71
C VAL A 27 33.87 -15.76 -18.46
N GLU A 28 34.18 -16.17 -17.22
CA GLU A 28 35.50 -16.72 -16.85
C GLU A 28 35.81 -18.00 -17.63
N LEU A 29 34.87 -18.96 -17.66
CA LEU A 29 35.04 -20.22 -18.38
C LEU A 29 35.19 -20.01 -19.90
N ASP A 30 34.45 -19.07 -20.50
CA ASP A 30 34.59 -18.70 -21.92
C ASP A 30 35.97 -18.10 -22.20
N THR A 31 36.52 -17.35 -21.25
CA THR A 31 37.87 -16.79 -21.35
C THR A 31 38.93 -17.89 -21.27
N ASP A 32 38.78 -18.83 -20.35
CA ASP A 32 39.67 -19.99 -20.21
C ASP A 32 39.66 -20.90 -21.43
N ILE A 33 38.49 -21.18 -22.00
CA ILE A 33 38.36 -21.95 -23.25
C ILE A 33 39.12 -21.26 -24.38
N ARG A 34 38.99 -19.92 -24.52
CA ARG A 34 39.74 -19.17 -25.55
C ARG A 34 41.24 -19.22 -25.31
N ARG A 35 41.70 -19.15 -24.04
CA ARG A 35 43.11 -19.26 -23.68
C ARG A 35 43.67 -20.65 -24.02
N LEU A 36 43.00 -21.71 -23.57
CA LEU A 36 43.40 -23.10 -23.80
C LEU A 36 43.43 -23.44 -25.30
N ASN A 37 42.44 -22.96 -26.08
CA ASN A 37 42.45 -23.14 -27.53
C ASN A 37 43.68 -22.49 -28.20
N LYS A 38 44.10 -21.29 -27.74
CA LYS A 38 45.33 -20.64 -28.23
C LYS A 38 46.59 -21.43 -27.86
N GLU A 39 46.64 -21.96 -26.64
CA GLU A 39 47.77 -22.77 -26.18
C GLU A 39 47.86 -24.10 -26.94
N ILE A 40 46.74 -24.75 -27.22
CA ILE A 40 46.68 -25.95 -28.06
C ILE A 40 47.13 -25.66 -29.49
N GLU A 41 46.72 -24.53 -30.07
CA GLU A 41 47.17 -24.11 -31.40
C GLU A 41 48.68 -23.84 -31.43
N ALA A 42 49.20 -23.16 -30.41
CA ALA A 42 50.63 -22.90 -30.27
C ALA A 42 51.44 -24.21 -30.09
N ASP A 43 50.93 -25.16 -29.29
CA ASP A 43 51.51 -26.49 -29.12
C ASP A 43 51.55 -27.24 -30.45
N PHE A 44 50.45 -27.21 -31.21
CA PHE A 44 50.36 -27.82 -32.53
C PHE A 44 51.39 -27.23 -33.51
N GLN A 45 51.50 -25.90 -33.58
CA GLN A 45 52.48 -25.23 -34.44
C GLN A 45 53.92 -25.56 -34.06
N SER A 46 54.22 -25.64 -32.75
CA SER A 46 55.54 -26.04 -32.25
C SER A 46 55.91 -27.46 -32.69
N ILE A 47 54.96 -28.40 -32.62
CA ILE A 47 55.16 -29.79 -33.06
C ILE A 47 55.43 -29.86 -34.57
N VAL A 48 54.68 -29.10 -35.37
CA VAL A 48 54.88 -29.04 -36.83
C VAL A 48 56.26 -28.49 -37.18
N MET A 49 56.75 -27.47 -36.47
CA MET A 49 58.04 -26.83 -36.78
C MET A 49 59.26 -27.56 -36.21
N ASN A 50 59.18 -28.09 -35.00
CA ASN A 50 60.34 -28.59 -34.27
C ASN A 50 60.37 -30.11 -34.11
N GLY A 51 59.29 -30.81 -34.48
CA GLY A 51 59.08 -32.22 -34.15
C GLY A 51 58.80 -32.42 -32.66
N GLY A 52 57.81 -33.25 -32.32
CA GLY A 52 57.42 -33.46 -30.92
C GLY A 52 56.14 -34.27 -30.76
N ILE A 53 55.69 -34.43 -29.51
CA ILE A 53 54.44 -35.13 -29.13
C ILE A 53 53.46 -34.09 -28.58
N GLN A 54 52.18 -34.23 -28.90
CA GLN A 54 51.11 -33.35 -28.40
C GLN A 54 51.01 -33.34 -26.88
N ASN A 55 50.74 -32.16 -26.33
CA ASN A 55 50.47 -31.99 -24.92
C ASN A 55 49.02 -32.38 -24.59
N GLU A 56 48.81 -33.66 -24.26
CA GLU A 56 47.49 -34.20 -23.90
C GLU A 56 46.85 -33.54 -22.66
N LYS A 57 47.65 -32.90 -21.79
CA LYS A 57 47.13 -32.20 -20.61
C LYS A 57 46.25 -31.01 -21.01
N LEU A 58 46.65 -30.25 -22.03
CA LEU A 58 45.87 -29.11 -22.52
C LEU A 58 44.50 -29.53 -23.05
N ARG A 59 44.43 -30.68 -23.74
CA ARG A 59 43.15 -31.24 -24.21
C ARG A 59 42.27 -31.71 -23.06
N THR A 60 42.87 -32.34 -22.05
CA THR A 60 42.16 -32.81 -20.85
C THR A 60 41.60 -31.63 -20.06
N GLU A 61 42.39 -30.57 -19.87
CA GLU A 61 41.96 -29.33 -19.23
C GLU A 61 40.84 -28.64 -20.03
N LEU A 62 40.97 -28.53 -21.35
CA LEU A 62 39.92 -27.96 -22.20
C LEU A 62 38.60 -28.72 -22.07
N SER A 63 38.65 -30.05 -22.10
CA SER A 63 37.45 -30.89 -21.93
C SER A 63 36.80 -30.69 -20.55
N ALA A 64 37.59 -30.56 -19.49
CA ALA A 64 37.09 -30.30 -18.14
C ALA A 64 36.42 -28.92 -18.01
N VAL A 65 37.02 -27.88 -18.60
CA VAL A 65 36.46 -26.52 -18.61
C VAL A 65 35.16 -26.48 -19.42
N GLN A 66 35.12 -27.13 -20.58
CA GLN A 66 33.90 -27.26 -21.39
C GLN A 66 32.78 -28.01 -20.65
N GLY A 67 33.09 -29.11 -19.97
CA GLY A 67 32.12 -29.85 -19.15
C GLY A 67 31.58 -29.00 -18.00
N THR A 68 32.43 -28.23 -17.34
CA THR A 68 32.01 -27.29 -16.27
C THR A 68 31.10 -26.19 -16.83
N ARG A 69 31.42 -25.66 -18.01
CA ARG A 69 30.59 -24.64 -18.69
C ARG A 69 29.19 -25.17 -19.00
N GLU A 70 29.09 -26.39 -19.51
CA GLU A 70 27.80 -27.01 -19.83
C GLU A 70 26.94 -27.22 -18.58
N GLN A 71 27.55 -27.65 -17.46
CA GLN A 71 26.85 -27.73 -16.18
C GLN A 71 26.32 -26.37 -15.71
N VAL A 72 27.11 -25.30 -15.85
CA VAL A 72 26.66 -23.94 -15.47
C VAL A 72 25.51 -23.46 -16.35
N LEU A 73 25.52 -23.77 -17.66
CA LEU A 73 24.40 -23.45 -18.56
C LEU A 73 23.12 -24.18 -18.17
N ILE A 74 23.21 -25.47 -17.82
CA ILE A 74 22.07 -26.26 -17.35
C ILE A 74 21.50 -25.66 -16.05
N MET A 75 22.37 -25.29 -15.11
CA MET A 75 21.94 -24.65 -13.86
C MET A 75 21.21 -23.33 -14.14
N LEU A 76 21.77 -22.46 -14.97
CA LEU A 76 21.14 -21.19 -15.35
C LEU A 76 19.80 -21.39 -16.05
N GLY A 77 19.70 -22.34 -16.98
CA GLY A 77 18.45 -22.66 -17.68
C GLY A 77 17.33 -23.17 -16.77
N ASN A 78 17.69 -23.75 -15.61
CA ASN A 78 16.74 -24.27 -14.63
C ASN A 78 16.46 -23.31 -13.46
N MET A 79 17.13 -22.16 -13.38
CA MET A 79 17.00 -21.24 -12.24
C MET A 79 15.58 -20.75 -12.02
N ASP A 80 14.85 -20.43 -13.10
CA ASP A 80 13.45 -19.97 -12.99
C ASP A 80 12.55 -21.05 -12.40
N ASN A 81 12.72 -22.31 -12.83
CA ASN A 81 11.97 -23.44 -12.29
C ASN A 81 12.28 -23.69 -10.81
N LEU A 82 13.55 -23.55 -10.42
CA LEU A 82 13.97 -23.71 -9.02
C LEU A 82 13.42 -22.59 -8.13
N LEU A 83 13.49 -21.34 -8.59
CA LEU A 83 12.90 -20.20 -7.89
C LEU A 83 11.38 -20.37 -7.76
N GLN A 84 10.70 -20.74 -8.85
CA GLN A 84 9.26 -20.98 -8.82
C GLN A 84 8.90 -22.10 -7.84
N GLY A 85 9.64 -23.21 -7.83
CA GLY A 85 9.42 -24.29 -6.87
C GLY A 85 9.62 -23.86 -5.41
N ALA A 86 10.64 -23.03 -5.15
CA ALA A 86 10.87 -22.47 -3.82
C ALA A 86 9.72 -21.54 -3.38
N LEU A 87 9.24 -20.66 -4.28
CA LEU A 87 8.11 -19.76 -4.03
C LEU A 87 6.79 -20.51 -3.83
N GLU A 88 6.52 -21.55 -4.63
CA GLU A 88 5.31 -22.38 -4.47
C GLU A 88 5.29 -23.08 -3.11
N GLY A 89 6.45 -23.52 -2.62
CA GLY A 89 6.59 -24.09 -1.26
C GLY A 89 6.21 -23.11 -0.14
N MET A 90 6.30 -21.81 -0.39
CA MET A 90 5.93 -20.75 0.56
C MET A 90 4.52 -20.19 0.35
N ARG A 91 3.84 -20.58 -0.74
CA ARG A 91 2.55 -20.01 -1.15
C ARG A 91 1.51 -20.01 -0.04
N GLY A 92 1.30 -21.15 0.61
CA GLY A 92 0.29 -21.27 1.67
C GLY A 92 0.58 -20.37 2.89
N GLN A 93 1.86 -20.15 3.22
CA GLN A 93 2.24 -19.23 4.29
C GLN A 93 2.02 -17.77 3.89
N VAL A 94 2.34 -17.41 2.64
CA VAL A 94 2.10 -16.07 2.09
C VAL A 94 0.60 -15.78 2.03
N GLU A 95 -0.22 -16.73 1.58
CA GLU A 95 -1.68 -16.60 1.57
C GLU A 95 -2.22 -16.41 2.99
N ALA A 96 -1.77 -17.22 3.96
CA ALA A 96 -2.19 -17.09 5.35
C ALA A 96 -1.80 -15.74 5.97
N ASP A 97 -0.58 -15.25 5.72
CA ASP A 97 -0.14 -13.95 6.23
C ASP A 97 -0.89 -12.80 5.55
N ARG A 98 -1.17 -12.90 4.25
CA ARG A 98 -2.02 -11.93 3.52
C ARG A 98 -3.42 -11.86 4.14
N ASP A 99 -4.03 -13.02 4.39
CA ASP A 99 -5.39 -13.09 4.90
C ASP A 99 -5.48 -12.58 6.35
N LYS A 100 -4.45 -12.80 7.18
CA LYS A 100 -4.34 -12.19 8.52
C LYS A 100 -4.29 -10.66 8.45
N VAL A 101 -3.46 -10.10 7.58
CA VAL A 101 -3.36 -8.64 7.40
C VAL A 101 -4.70 -8.07 6.95
N PHE A 102 -5.35 -8.71 5.99
CA PHE A 102 -6.67 -8.32 5.51
C PHE A 102 -7.72 -8.36 6.62
N ALA A 103 -7.77 -9.45 7.40
CA ALA A 103 -8.71 -9.61 8.50
C ALA A 103 -8.53 -8.54 9.59
N GLU A 104 -7.28 -8.21 9.93
CA GLU A 104 -6.98 -7.16 10.93
C GLU A 104 -7.42 -5.78 10.43
N ILE A 105 -7.09 -5.42 9.18
CA ILE A 105 -7.56 -4.16 8.58
C ILE A 105 -9.08 -4.11 8.55
N ARG A 106 -9.73 -5.21 8.16
CA ARG A 106 -11.18 -5.27 8.07
C ARG A 106 -11.85 -5.08 9.43
N LYS A 107 -11.29 -5.67 10.48
CA LYS A 107 -11.75 -5.48 11.85
C LYS A 107 -11.63 -4.02 12.31
N GLN A 108 -10.53 -3.35 11.96
CA GLN A 108 -10.34 -1.93 12.25
C GLN A 108 -11.34 -1.05 11.47
N GLU A 109 -11.58 -1.38 10.20
CA GLU A 109 -12.59 -0.71 9.37
C GLU A 109 -14.01 -0.88 9.93
N GLU A 110 -14.36 -2.07 10.43
CA GLU A 110 -15.64 -2.35 11.07
C GLU A 110 -15.83 -1.53 12.36
N ALA A 111 -14.79 -1.44 13.20
CA ALA A 111 -14.82 -0.60 14.40
C ALA A 111 -15.05 0.88 14.04
N LEU A 112 -14.31 1.41 13.05
CA LEU A 112 -14.50 2.78 12.56
C LEU A 112 -15.90 2.99 11.98
N ALA A 113 -16.44 2.01 11.26
CA ALA A 113 -17.80 2.10 10.72
C ALA A 113 -18.84 2.21 11.84
N ASP A 114 -18.68 1.48 12.94
CA ASP A 114 -19.58 1.56 14.09
C ASP A 114 -19.41 2.86 14.89
N GLU A 115 -18.20 3.39 14.99
CA GLU A 115 -17.94 4.73 15.53
C GLU A 115 -18.65 5.81 14.70
N ILE A 116 -18.53 5.75 13.36
CA ILE A 116 -19.20 6.68 12.44
C ILE A 116 -20.73 6.59 12.56
N LYS A 117 -21.29 5.38 12.64
CA LYS A 117 -22.74 5.17 12.85
C LYS A 117 -23.20 5.77 14.17
N THR A 118 -22.44 5.53 15.24
CA THR A 118 -22.75 6.04 16.58
C THR A 118 -22.68 7.56 16.62
N ALA A 119 -21.64 8.15 16.03
CA ALA A 119 -21.50 9.60 15.90
C ALA A 119 -22.66 10.20 15.09
N LYS A 120 -23.04 9.58 13.98
CA LYS A 120 -24.21 10.00 13.19
C LYS A 120 -25.51 9.94 13.99
N LEU A 121 -25.72 8.88 14.78
CA LEU A 121 -26.90 8.77 15.63
C LEU A 121 -26.93 9.89 16.68
N ASN A 122 -25.81 10.12 17.39
CA ASN A 122 -25.70 11.17 18.40
C ASN A 122 -25.92 12.57 17.80
N TYR A 123 -25.38 12.79 16.61
CA TYR A 123 -25.61 14.01 15.84
C TYR A 123 -27.10 14.24 15.55
N LEU A 124 -27.78 13.23 14.97
CA LEU A 124 -29.21 13.32 14.67
C LEU A 124 -30.06 13.49 15.93
N GLN A 125 -29.73 12.80 17.03
CA GLN A 125 -30.41 12.97 18.32
C GLN A 125 -30.25 14.38 18.88
N SER A 126 -29.10 15.02 18.66
CA SER A 126 -28.87 16.41 19.09
C SER A 126 -29.75 17.39 18.31
N LEU A 127 -29.96 17.15 17.00
CA LEU A 127 -30.90 17.94 16.21
C LEU A 127 -32.35 17.78 16.68
N VAL A 128 -32.76 16.57 17.07
CA VAL A 128 -34.09 16.32 17.64
C VAL A 128 -34.27 17.10 18.95
N LYS A 129 -33.31 17.00 19.88
CA LYS A 129 -33.35 17.75 21.15
C LYS A 129 -33.40 19.25 20.93
N GLN A 130 -32.64 19.77 19.97
CA GLN A 130 -32.70 21.18 19.61
C GLN A 130 -34.09 21.58 19.11
N HIS A 131 -34.71 20.76 18.27
CA HIS A 131 -36.06 21.01 17.78
C HIS A 131 -37.09 21.05 18.92
N GLU A 132 -37.04 20.09 19.84
CA GLU A 132 -37.90 20.04 21.03
C GLU A 132 -37.75 21.32 21.87
N LEU A 133 -36.53 21.73 22.19
CA LEU A 133 -36.26 22.97 22.92
C LEU A 133 -36.84 24.22 22.23
N ILE A 134 -36.74 24.29 20.90
CA ILE A 134 -37.31 25.39 20.12
C ILE A 134 -38.85 25.38 20.20
N MET A 135 -39.46 24.20 20.16
CA MET A 135 -40.91 24.05 20.22
C MET A 135 -41.46 24.41 21.62
N ASP A 136 -40.79 23.96 22.67
CA ASP A 136 -41.12 24.29 24.06
C ASP A 136 -41.01 25.79 24.31
N ALA A 137 -39.87 26.39 23.94
CA ALA A 137 -39.68 27.84 24.05
C ALA A 137 -40.70 28.64 23.22
N SER A 138 -41.09 28.14 22.03
CA SER A 138 -42.15 28.77 21.23
C SER A 138 -43.51 28.71 21.93
N GLY A 139 -43.81 27.60 22.62
CA GLY A 139 -45.02 27.43 23.40
C GLY A 139 -45.07 28.42 24.58
N GLU A 140 -43.97 28.51 25.34
CA GLU A 140 -43.83 29.44 26.45
C GLU A 140 -43.96 30.91 26.00
N LEU A 141 -43.25 31.30 24.94
CA LEU A 141 -43.32 32.66 24.38
C LEU A 141 -44.69 32.99 23.78
N GLY A 142 -45.43 31.98 23.32
CA GLY A 142 -46.80 32.14 22.85
C GLY A 142 -47.73 32.76 23.91
N ALA A 143 -47.50 32.48 25.19
CA ALA A 143 -48.28 33.05 26.29
C ALA A 143 -48.09 34.57 26.46
N PHE A 144 -46.96 35.11 25.99
CA PHE A 144 -46.65 36.55 26.09
C PHE A 144 -47.23 37.35 24.92
N ARG A 145 -47.59 36.69 23.82
CA ARG A 145 -47.92 37.32 22.54
C ARG A 145 -49.04 38.36 22.62
N ASP A 146 -50.08 38.08 23.41
CA ASP A 146 -51.22 38.99 23.59
C ASP A 146 -50.82 40.26 24.34
N ILE A 147 -49.93 40.14 25.33
CA ILE A 147 -49.42 41.27 26.11
C ILE A 147 -48.43 42.07 25.27
N GLU A 148 -47.50 41.41 24.58
CA GLU A 148 -46.53 42.03 23.68
C GLU A 148 -47.25 42.90 22.62
N THR A 149 -48.31 42.36 22.01
CA THR A 149 -49.10 43.07 21.01
C THR A 149 -49.75 44.34 21.60
N ARG A 150 -50.31 44.26 22.80
CA ARG A 150 -50.92 45.43 23.48
C ARG A 150 -49.90 46.48 23.89
N LEU A 151 -48.67 46.08 24.19
CA LEU A 151 -47.56 46.96 24.54
C LEU A 151 -46.80 47.49 23.31
N GLY A 152 -47.17 47.08 22.09
CA GLY A 152 -46.47 47.46 20.86
C GLY A 152 -45.08 46.80 20.71
N ILE A 153 -44.82 45.71 21.44
CA ILE A 153 -43.58 44.93 21.37
C ILE A 153 -43.73 43.88 20.26
N ARG A 154 -42.70 43.72 19.43
CA ARG A 154 -42.68 42.69 18.39
C ARG A 154 -42.49 41.31 19.03
N PRO A 155 -43.42 40.35 18.82
CA PRO A 155 -43.28 39.00 19.36
C PRO A 155 -42.02 38.28 18.90
N ILE A 156 -41.44 37.49 19.79
CA ILE A 156 -40.28 36.66 19.48
C ILE A 156 -40.76 35.34 18.85
N ASP A 157 -40.34 35.07 17.60
CA ASP A 157 -40.50 33.77 16.97
C ASP A 157 -39.20 32.97 17.07
N MET A 158 -39.15 32.01 18.00
CA MET A 158 -37.98 31.16 18.21
C MET A 158 -37.66 30.27 17.01
N ARG A 159 -38.63 29.96 16.16
CA ARG A 159 -38.39 29.13 14.97
C ARG A 159 -37.53 29.83 13.94
N THR A 160 -37.52 31.16 13.93
CA THR A 160 -36.67 32.00 13.06
C THR A 160 -35.29 32.30 13.66
N ARG A 161 -35.03 31.85 14.89
CA ARG A 161 -33.81 32.13 15.65
C ARG A 161 -33.01 30.87 15.97
N ARG A 162 -33.12 29.83 15.14
CA ARG A 162 -32.37 28.58 15.33
C ARG A 162 -30.88 28.86 15.12
N LEU A 163 -30.05 28.34 16.03
CA LEU A 163 -28.60 28.43 15.90
C LEU A 163 -28.03 27.44 14.89
N VAL A 164 -28.74 26.34 14.65
CA VAL A 164 -28.45 25.41 13.57
C VAL A 164 -29.63 25.45 12.61
N ASP A 165 -29.39 25.99 11.44
CA ASP A 165 -30.36 26.03 10.35
C ASP A 165 -30.00 24.94 9.34
N PHE A 166 -31.00 24.21 8.87
CA PHE A 166 -30.83 23.14 7.89
C PHE A 166 -31.30 23.54 6.49
N ASP A 167 -31.99 24.68 6.36
CA ASP A 167 -32.50 25.20 5.08
C ASP A 167 -31.54 26.22 4.42
N MET A 168 -30.37 26.45 5.00
CA MET A 168 -29.39 27.36 4.42
C MET A 168 -28.69 26.75 3.21
N ALA A 169 -28.74 27.45 2.07
CA ALA A 169 -27.77 27.26 1.00
C ALA A 169 -26.38 27.59 1.56
N GLN A 170 -25.58 26.57 1.85
CA GLN A 170 -24.23 26.71 2.43
C GLN A 170 -23.32 27.68 1.67
N SER A 171 -23.65 28.01 0.41
CA SER A 171 -22.92 28.93 -0.45
C SER A 171 -22.66 30.33 0.13
N TYR A 172 -23.39 30.76 1.17
CA TYR A 172 -23.20 32.09 1.79
C TYR A 172 -22.62 32.06 3.21
N TYR A 173 -22.47 30.87 3.81
CA TYR A 173 -21.93 30.73 5.16
C TYR A 173 -20.40 30.61 5.10
N LYS A 174 -19.68 31.45 5.85
CA LYS A 174 -18.20 31.55 5.82
C LYS A 174 -17.52 30.95 7.05
N GLY A 175 -18.12 29.93 7.65
CA GLY A 175 -17.61 29.30 8.87
C GLY A 175 -17.86 27.80 8.88
N PHE A 176 -17.47 27.15 9.97
CA PHE A 176 -17.69 25.72 10.12
C PHE A 176 -19.15 25.45 10.48
N HIS A 177 -19.92 24.92 9.53
CA HIS A 177 -21.33 24.66 9.73
C HIS A 177 -21.53 23.26 10.33
N PRO A 178 -22.40 23.08 11.34
CA PRO A 178 -22.64 21.77 11.95
C PRO A 178 -23.45 20.80 11.06
N ILE A 179 -23.80 21.19 9.84
CA ILE A 179 -24.48 20.31 8.89
C ILE A 179 -23.43 19.64 8.02
N VAL A 180 -23.37 18.32 8.11
CA VAL A 180 -22.44 17.50 7.32
C VAL A 180 -22.94 17.40 5.89
N THR A 181 -22.14 17.87 4.93
CA THR A 181 -22.44 17.71 3.50
C THR A 181 -21.73 16.52 2.87
N VAL A 182 -22.15 16.19 1.66
CA VAL A 182 -21.47 15.17 0.83
C VAL A 182 -20.03 15.59 0.52
N GLU A 183 -19.76 16.89 0.35
CA GLU A 183 -18.42 17.38 0.07
C GLU A 183 -17.50 17.25 1.28
N ASP A 184 -18.00 17.59 2.48
CA ASP A 184 -17.28 17.39 3.75
C ASP A 184 -16.89 15.92 3.93
N VAL A 185 -17.84 15.01 3.69
CA VAL A 185 -17.62 13.57 3.79
C VAL A 185 -16.61 13.08 2.75
N ARG A 186 -16.72 13.57 1.50
CA ARG A 186 -15.82 13.17 0.42
C ARG A 186 -14.38 13.58 0.72
N LYS A 187 -14.16 14.85 1.10
CA LYS A 187 -12.82 15.34 1.45
C LYS A 187 -12.25 14.56 2.64
N ALA A 188 -13.05 14.38 3.70
CA ALA A 188 -12.60 13.66 4.90
C ALA A 188 -12.21 12.22 4.60
N TYR A 189 -12.95 11.54 3.71
CA TYR A 189 -12.62 10.19 3.25
C TYR A 189 -11.27 10.11 2.54
N PHE A 190 -10.88 11.16 1.81
CA PHE A 190 -9.58 11.27 1.14
C PHE A 190 -8.50 11.91 2.03
N GLY A 191 -8.77 12.09 3.34
CA GLY A 191 -7.79 12.56 4.32
C GLY A 191 -7.66 14.08 4.42
N GLU A 192 -8.62 14.83 3.87
CA GLU A 192 -8.63 16.29 3.91
C GLU A 192 -9.84 16.79 4.69
N LEU A 193 -9.66 17.78 5.56
CA LEU A 193 -10.78 18.49 6.16
C LEU A 193 -11.06 19.75 5.33
N GLU A 194 -12.31 20.21 5.33
CA GLU A 194 -12.63 21.52 4.75
C GLU A 194 -11.96 22.62 5.59
N TYR A 195 -11.55 23.72 4.96
CA TYR A 195 -10.77 24.80 5.60
C TYR A 195 -11.39 25.28 6.91
N HIS A 196 -12.70 25.47 6.96
CA HIS A 196 -13.36 25.91 8.18
C HIS A 196 -13.42 24.82 9.26
N ALA A 197 -13.50 23.55 8.86
CA ALA A 197 -13.43 22.43 9.80
C ALA A 197 -12.05 22.33 10.47
N GLU A 198 -10.97 22.56 9.70
CA GLU A 198 -9.60 22.66 10.23
C GLU A 198 -9.47 23.82 11.23
N GLN A 199 -9.91 25.02 10.85
CA GLN A 199 -9.88 26.19 11.72
C GLN A 199 -10.64 25.96 13.04
N TYR A 200 -11.79 25.28 12.98
CA TYR A 200 -12.57 24.97 14.16
C TYR A 200 -11.88 23.93 15.07
N ALA A 201 -11.14 22.97 14.48
CA ALA A 201 -10.37 22.00 15.23
C ALA A 201 -9.18 22.64 15.98
N GLU A 202 -8.52 23.63 15.37
CA GLU A 202 -7.38 24.36 15.97
C GLU A 202 -7.79 25.31 17.11
N GLN A 203 -9.07 25.68 17.18
CA GLN A 203 -9.61 26.57 18.21
C GLN A 203 -10.05 25.84 19.50
N LYS A 204 -9.91 24.51 19.53
CA LYS A 204 -10.22 23.66 20.70
C LYS A 204 -8.97 23.33 21.50
#